data_AF-A0A7V9MSQ4-F1
#
_entry.id   AF-A0A7V9MSQ4-F1
#
_cell.length_a   1.000
_cell.length_b   1.000
_cell.length_c   1.000
_cell.angle_alpha   90.00
_cell.angle_beta   90.00
_cell.angle_gamma   90.00
#
_symmetry.space_group_name_H-M   'P 1'
#
loop_
_entity.id
_entity.type
_entity.pdbx_description
1 polymer ?
#
loop_
_entity_poly.entity_id
_entity_poly.type
_entity_poly.pdbx_seq_one_letter_code
_entity_poly.pdbx_strand_id
1 'polypeptide(L)' 'MDARGAANVSELAEKFHFTPDSILVEHNGTALFQREWEFCALHEGDRVEFVRVAAGG' A
#
# COMPACT_ATOMS: atom_id res chain seq x y z
N MET A 1 -7.36 -10.44 -3.13
CA MET A 1 -6.27 -9.98 -4.01
C MET A 1 -4.97 -10.52 -3.47
N ASP A 2 -4.06 -10.95 -4.33
CA ASP A 2 -2.83 -11.64 -3.93
C ASP A 2 -1.60 -10.73 -4.09
N ALA A 3 -0.88 -10.54 -2.98
CA ALA A 3 0.30 -9.69 -2.90
C ALA A 3 1.59 -10.35 -3.41
N ARG A 4 1.55 -11.66 -3.76
CA ARG A 4 2.74 -12.37 -4.27
C ARG A 4 3.33 -11.66 -5.50
N GLY A 5 4.65 -11.46 -5.48
CA GLY A 5 5.43 -10.87 -6.58
C GLY A 5 5.69 -9.37 -6.50
N ALA A 6 5.24 -8.66 -5.47
CA ALA A 6 5.68 -7.29 -5.18
C ALA A 6 6.75 -7.31 -4.08
N ALA A 7 7.87 -6.60 -4.28
CA ALA A 7 8.96 -6.53 -3.31
C ALA A 7 8.72 -5.47 -2.22
N ASN A 8 7.94 -4.44 -2.53
CA ASN A 8 7.63 -3.34 -1.64
C ASN A 8 6.19 -2.82 -1.85
N VAL A 9 5.78 -1.88 -1.00
CA VAL A 9 4.43 -1.30 -1.04
C VAL A 9 4.16 -0.54 -2.34
N SER A 10 5.17 0.10 -2.93
CA SER A 10 5.02 0.86 -4.19
C SER A 10 4.65 -0.07 -5.35
N GLU A 11 5.41 -1.15 -5.54
CA GLU A 11 5.12 -2.17 -6.55
C GLU A 11 3.75 -2.83 -6.34
N LEU A 12 3.37 -3.04 -5.07
CA LEU A 12 2.07 -3.59 -4.74
C LEU A 12 0.93 -2.62 -5.13
N ALA A 13 1.09 -1.32 -4.88
CA ALA A 13 0.13 -0.29 -5.26
C ALA A 13 0.00 -0.18 -6.79
N GLU A 14 1.12 -0.22 -7.52
CA GLU A 14 1.18 -0.21 -8.98
C GLU A 14 0.47 -1.42 -9.59
N LYS A 15 0.71 -2.62 -9.04
CA LYS A 15 0.08 -3.87 -9.48
C LYS A 15 -1.46 -3.81 -9.42
N PHE A 16 -2.02 -3.07 -8.47
CA PHE A 16 -3.45 -2.87 -8.33
C PHE A 16 -3.96 -1.57 -8.98
N HIS A 17 -3.09 -0.85 -9.70
CA HIS A 17 -3.40 0.40 -10.40
C HIS A 17 -3.98 1.49 -9.48
N PHE A 18 -3.57 1.52 -8.21
CA PHE A 18 -4.01 2.56 -7.30
C PHE A 18 -3.28 3.88 -7.58
N THR A 19 -4.03 4.97 -7.56
CA THR A 19 -3.46 6.32 -7.69
C THR A 19 -3.03 6.80 -6.31
N PRO A 20 -1.73 7.08 -6.08
CA PRO A 20 -1.20 7.33 -4.74
C PRO A 20 -1.89 8.48 -4.00
N ASP A 21 -2.29 9.53 -4.72
CA ASP A 21 -2.89 10.74 -4.14
C ASP A 21 -4.30 10.53 -3.55
N SER A 22 -4.88 9.34 -3.73
CA SER A 22 -6.25 9.02 -3.30
C SER A 22 -6.34 7.89 -2.28
N ILE A 23 -5.19 7.35 -1.84
CA ILE A 23 -5.13 6.19 -0.95
C ILE A 23 -4.22 6.45 0.25
N LEU A 24 -4.64 5.95 1.41
CA LEU A 24 -3.80 5.75 2.57
C LEU A 24 -3.36 4.29 2.59
N VAL A 25 -2.14 4.04 3.07
CA VAL A 25 -1.61 2.68 3.19
C VAL A 25 -1.19 2.41 4.61
N GLU A 26 -1.56 1.24 5.10
CA GLU A 26 -1.13 0.69 6.37
C GLU A 26 -0.37 -0.63 6.15
N HIS A 27 0.78 -0.80 6.79
CA HIS A 27 1.55 -2.04 6.84
C HIS A 27 1.61 -2.55 8.28
N ASN A 28 1.07 -3.74 8.52
CA ASN A 28 1.05 -4.40 9.82
C ASN A 28 0.55 -3.53 10.98
N GLY A 29 -0.51 -2.73 10.77
CA GLY A 29 -1.02 -1.81 11.81
C GLY A 29 -0.41 -0.40 11.78
N THR A 30 0.62 -0.16 10.96
CA THR A 30 1.36 1.10 10.92
C THR A 30 1.06 1.87 9.63
N ALA A 31 0.52 3.08 9.76
CA ALA A 31 0.28 3.97 8.62
C ALA A 31 1.62 4.42 7.99
N LEU A 32 1.72 4.31 6.67
CA LEU A 32 2.89 4.70 5.89
C LEU A 32 2.63 5.98 5.09
N PHE A 33 3.58 6.91 5.12
CA PHE A 33 3.67 7.98 4.15
C PHE A 33 4.08 7.42 2.79
N GLN A 34 3.58 8.03 1.70
CA GLN A 34 3.86 7.59 0.34
C GLN A 34 5.36 7.47 0.03
N ARG A 35 6.19 8.40 0.52
CA ARG A 35 7.66 8.36 0.35
C ARG A 35 8.33 7.15 1.00
N GLU A 36 7.65 6.46 1.91
CA GLU A 36 8.18 5.28 2.62
C GLU A 36 7.89 4.00 1.85
N TRP A 37 6.98 4.02 0.87
CA TRP A 37 6.50 2.81 0.19
C TRP A 37 7.60 2.07 -0.58
N GLU A 38 8.51 2.81 -1.22
CA GLU A 38 9.65 2.22 -1.94
C GLU A 38 10.65 1.54 -1.01
N PHE A 39 10.71 1.98 0.26
CA PHE A 39 11.65 1.48 1.25
C PHE A 39 11.04 0.43 2.20
N CYS A 40 9.73 0.23 2.12
CA CYS A 40 9.00 -0.74 2.93
C CYS A 40 8.95 -2.10 2.21
N ALA A 41 9.90 -2.97 2.54
CA ALA A 41 9.96 -4.33 2.01
C ALA A 41 8.78 -5.19 2.53
N LEU A 42 8.22 -6.02 1.65
CA LEU A 42 7.13 -6.93 1.98
C LEU A 42 7.64 -8.36 2.18
N HIS A 43 7.16 -9.00 3.24
CA HIS A 43 7.46 -10.38 3.57
C HIS A 43 6.20 -11.25 3.59
N GLU A 44 6.39 -12.56 3.45
CA GLU A 44 5.27 -13.50 3.57
C GLU A 44 4.65 -13.41 4.97
N GLY A 45 3.33 -13.25 5.02
CA GLY A 45 2.57 -13.05 6.27
C GLY A 45 2.31 -11.58 6.61
N ASP A 46 2.94 -10.62 5.93
CA ASP A 46 2.64 -9.20 6.12
C ASP A 46 1.21 -8.87 5.66
N ARG A 47 0.57 -7.96 6.40
CA ARG A 47 -0.72 -7.38 6.06
C ARG A 47 -0.52 -5.95 5.54
N VAL A 48 -1.02 -5.71 4.33
CA VAL A 48 -1.07 -4.36 3.73
C VAL A 48 -2.53 -4.00 3.48
N GLU A 49 -2.95 -2.83 3.96
CA GLU A 49 -4.31 -2.32 3.77
C GLU A 49 -4.25 -1.02 2.97
N PHE A 50 -5.03 -0.97 1.88
CA PHE A 50 -5.21 0.22 1.04
C PHE A 50 -6.58 0.82 1.34
N VAL A 51 -6.62 2.05 1.84
CA VAL A 51 -7.85 2.76 2.19
C VAL A 51 -8.03 3.93 1.25
N ARG A 52 -9.09 3.91 0.43
CA ARG A 52 -9.42 5.04 -0.45
C ARG A 52 -10.04 6.16 0.35
N VAL A 53 -9.49 7.36 0.24
CA VAL A 53 -10.11 8.56 0.81
C VAL A 53 -11.28 8.96 -0.10
N ALA A 54 -12.51 8.80 0.39
CA ALA A 54 -13.70 9.35 -0.25
C ALA A 54 -14.09 10.63 0.49
N ALA A 55 -13.82 11.78 -0.11
CA ALA A 55 -14.37 13.04 0.39
C ALA A 55 -15.86 13.11 -0.03
N GLY A 56 -16.75 12.73 0.88
CA GLY A 56 -18.17 13.02 0.78
C GLY A 56 -18.47 14.32 1.52
N GLY A 57 -19.04 15.30 0.81
CA GLY A 57 -19.72 16.44 1.41
C GLY A 57 -21.18 16.10 1.70
#